data_AF-A0A9N9NBY2-F1
#
_entry.id   AF-A0A9N9NBY2-F1
#
_cell.length_a   1.000
_cell.length_b   1.000
_cell.length_c   1.000
_cell.angle_alpha   90.00
_cell.angle_beta   90.00
_cell.angle_gamma   90.00
#
_symmetry.space_group_name_H-M   'P 1'
#
loop_
_entity.id
_entity.type
_entity.pdbx_description
1 polymer ?
#
loop_
_entity_poly.entity_id
_entity_poly.type
_entity_poly.pdbx_seq_one_letter_code
_entity_poly.pdbx_strand_id
1 'polypeptide(L)'
;MWELLQSFTPARIVNVSSHVHRRFAPESGLDFGKLNDPNALGSMQCYGQSKLANILFTNELDKRYHEGKQIYANSLRPGVVDTKLIKERYISLPEEFVSSSITPDDGAITTLYCSTSPEIEEKLSNKIF
;
A
#
# COMPACT_ATOMS: atom_id res chain seq x y z
N MET A 1 -0.66 19.77 -7.09
CA MET A 1 -0.06 18.64 -6.32
C MET A 1 1.36 18.33 -6.80
N TRP A 2 1.58 18.02 -8.09
CA TRP A 2 2.91 17.67 -8.60
C TRP A 2 3.92 18.81 -8.60
N GLU A 3 3.49 20.02 -8.95
CA GLU A 3 4.33 21.23 -8.87
C GLU A 3 4.74 21.54 -7.43
N LEU A 4 3.84 21.27 -6.47
CA LEU A 4 4.14 21.40 -5.04
C LEU A 4 5.21 20.41 -4.61
N LEU A 5 5.08 19.13 -4.98
CA LEU A 5 6.07 18.10 -4.62
C LEU A 5 7.46 18.39 -5.21
N GLN A 6 7.53 18.91 -6.43
CA GLN A 6 8.79 19.33 -7.05
C GLN A 6 9.41 20.56 -6.38
N SER A 7 8.60 21.39 -5.71
CA SER A 7 9.08 22.57 -4.98
C SER A 7 9.65 22.23 -3.60
N PHE A 8 9.43 21.00 -3.11
CA PHE A 8 9.84 20.53 -1.77
C PHE A 8 10.69 19.26 -1.84
N THR A 9 11.60 19.16 -2.82
CA THR A 9 12.49 18.01 -2.95
C THR A 9 13.62 18.04 -1.91
N PRO A 10 14.01 16.91 -1.31
CA PRO A 10 13.48 15.56 -1.55
C PRO A 10 12.07 15.37 -0.97
N ALA A 11 11.19 14.75 -1.77
CA ALA A 11 9.80 14.54 -1.40
C ALA A 11 9.46 13.04 -1.34
N ARG A 12 8.55 12.65 -0.45
CA ARG A 12 8.19 11.23 -0.23
C ARG A 12 6.69 11.02 -0.39
N ILE A 13 6.33 9.95 -1.09
CA ILE A 13 4.94 9.50 -1.26
C ILE A 13 4.86 8.09 -0.69
N VAL A 14 3.99 7.88 0.31
CA VAL A 14 3.85 6.59 0.99
C VAL A 14 2.42 6.08 0.83
N ASN A 15 2.26 4.92 0.18
CA ASN A 15 0.96 4.29 -0.03
C ASN A 15 0.82 3.00 0.78
N VAL A 16 -0.24 2.93 1.59
CA VAL A 16 -0.53 1.75 2.42
C VAL A 16 -1.23 0.66 1.59
N SER A 17 -0.49 -0.43 1.33
CA SER A 17 -0.97 -1.67 0.73
C SER A 17 -1.28 -2.74 1.82
N SER A 18 -1.47 -4.00 1.43
CA SER A 18 -1.74 -5.14 2.32
C SER A 18 -1.32 -6.45 1.66
N HIS A 19 -0.98 -7.49 2.43
CA HIS A 19 -0.69 -8.83 1.90
C HIS A 19 -1.86 -9.45 1.12
N VAL A 20 -3.07 -8.98 1.38
CA VAL A 20 -4.30 -9.42 0.73
C VAL A 20 -4.22 -9.31 -0.81
N HIS A 21 -3.44 -8.38 -1.35
CA HIS A 21 -3.23 -8.29 -2.81
C HIS A 21 -2.71 -9.59 -3.42
N ARG A 22 -1.85 -10.34 -2.71
CA ARG A 22 -1.28 -11.61 -3.23
C ARG A 22 -2.29 -12.75 -3.26
N ARG A 23 -3.22 -12.76 -2.30
CA ARG A 23 -4.15 -13.87 -2.08
C ARG A 23 -5.49 -13.66 -2.78
N PHE A 24 -5.90 -12.40 -2.98
CA PHE A 24 -7.26 -12.10 -3.42
C PHE A 24 -7.35 -11.15 -4.62
N ALA A 25 -6.28 -10.48 -5.05
CA ALA A 25 -6.35 -9.77 -6.34
C ALA A 25 -6.54 -10.78 -7.49
N PRO A 26 -7.18 -10.39 -8.60
CA PRO A 26 -7.29 -11.27 -9.76
C PRO A 26 -5.89 -11.70 -10.24
N GLU A 27 -5.74 -12.97 -10.61
CA GLU A 27 -4.45 -13.51 -11.05
C GLU A 27 -3.91 -12.82 -12.31
N SER A 28 -4.81 -12.28 -13.14
CA SER A 28 -4.49 -11.49 -14.33
C SER A 28 -4.01 -10.06 -14.01
N GLY A 29 -3.93 -9.66 -12.74
CA GLY A 29 -3.67 -8.29 -12.32
C GLY A 29 -4.95 -7.47 -12.15
N LEU A 30 -4.90 -6.17 -12.45
CA LEU A 30 -6.08 -5.31 -12.34
C LEU A 30 -7.09 -5.63 -13.46
N ASP A 31 -8.33 -5.92 -13.09
CA ASP A 31 -9.46 -5.96 -14.01
C ASP A 31 -9.98 -4.53 -14.26
N PHE A 32 -9.43 -3.88 -15.28
CA PHE A 32 -9.79 -2.52 -15.67
C PHE A 32 -11.27 -2.37 -16.07
N GLY A 33 -11.89 -3.45 -16.57
CA GLY A 33 -13.31 -3.45 -16.96
C GLY A 33 -14.27 -3.45 -15.78
N LYS A 34 -13.79 -3.84 -14.60
CA LYS A 34 -14.60 -4.03 -13.39
C LYS A 34 -14.17 -3.16 -12.21
N LEU A 35 -13.28 -2.18 -12.41
CA LEU A 35 -12.74 -1.35 -11.32
C LEU A 35 -13.80 -0.69 -10.44
N ASN A 36 -14.90 -0.25 -11.05
CA ASN A 36 -15.97 0.48 -10.38
C ASN A 36 -17.24 -0.35 -10.20
N ASP A 37 -17.20 -1.65 -10.49
CA ASP A 37 -18.33 -2.54 -10.27
C ASP A 37 -18.15 -3.29 -8.93
N PRO A 38 -18.88 -2.91 -7.86
CA PRO A 38 -18.75 -3.56 -6.56
C PRO A 38 -19.31 -4.98 -6.53
N ASN A 39 -20.10 -5.39 -7.54
CA ASN A 39 -20.72 -6.71 -7.61
C ASN A 39 -19.94 -7.68 -8.50
N ALA A 40 -18.96 -7.17 -9.23
CA ALA A 40 -18.15 -7.93 -10.19
C ALA A 40 -17.21 -8.95 -9.55
N LEU A 41 -16.84 -8.72 -8.29
CA LEU A 41 -15.88 -9.49 -7.51
C LEU A 41 -16.36 -9.63 -6.06
N GLY A 42 -15.91 -10.67 -5.36
CA GLY A 42 -16.15 -10.78 -3.92
C GLY A 42 -15.49 -9.64 -3.15
N SER A 43 -16.01 -9.29 -1.96
CA SER A 43 -15.50 -8.18 -1.14
C SER A 43 -13.98 -8.24 -0.90
N MET A 44 -13.44 -9.42 -0.60
CA MET A 44 -12.01 -9.66 -0.44
C MET A 44 -11.23 -9.49 -1.74
N GLN A 45 -11.81 -9.83 -2.89
CA GLN A 45 -11.19 -9.64 -4.20
C GLN A 45 -11.17 -8.17 -4.60
N CYS A 46 -12.27 -7.43 -4.39
CA CYS A 46 -12.30 -5.97 -4.54
C CYS A 46 -11.22 -5.31 -3.67
N TYR A 47 -11.11 -5.73 -2.40
CA TYR A 47 -10.08 -5.20 -1.50
C TYR A 47 -8.67 -5.58 -1.96
N GLY A 48 -8.42 -6.85 -2.32
CA GLY A 48 -7.15 -7.31 -2.87
C GLY A 48 -6.72 -6.54 -4.11
N GLN A 49 -7.64 -6.33 -5.05
CA GLN A 49 -7.43 -5.51 -6.25
C GLN A 49 -7.07 -4.07 -5.90
N SER A 50 -7.78 -3.44 -4.95
CA SER A 50 -7.46 -2.07 -4.51
C SER A 50 -6.04 -1.96 -3.92
N LYS A 51 -5.60 -2.98 -3.19
CA LYS A 51 -4.26 -3.02 -2.59
C LYS A 51 -3.17 -3.36 -3.61
N LEU A 52 -3.49 -4.13 -4.65
CA LEU A 52 -2.64 -4.29 -5.83
C LEU A 52 -2.50 -2.95 -6.58
N ALA A 53 -3.60 -2.22 -6.77
CA ALA A 53 -3.58 -0.92 -7.43
C ALA A 53 -2.69 0.09 -6.71
N ASN A 54 -2.69 0.13 -5.37
CA ASN A 54 -1.77 0.97 -4.60
C ASN A 54 -0.30 0.66 -4.89
N ILE A 55 0.07 -0.63 -5.03
CA ILE A 55 1.45 -1.03 -5.37
C ILE A 55 1.80 -0.57 -6.77
N LEU A 56 0.97 -0.91 -7.77
CA LEU A 56 1.23 -0.57 -9.17
C LEU A 56 1.30 0.94 -9.40
N PHE A 57 0.41 1.70 -8.74
CA PHE A 57 0.42 3.15 -8.77
C PHE A 57 1.71 3.71 -8.19
N THR A 58 2.15 3.20 -7.04
CA THR A 58 3.41 3.62 -6.41
C THR A 58 4.60 3.35 -7.32
N ASN A 59 4.66 2.15 -7.89
CA ASN A 59 5.79 1.76 -8.73
C ASN A 59 5.91 2.65 -9.98
N GLU A 60 4.78 3.00 -10.57
CA GLU A 60 4.73 3.90 -11.72
C GLU A 60 5.05 5.35 -11.33
N LEU A 61 4.65 5.80 -10.14
CA LEU A 61 5.08 7.11 -9.63
C LEU A 61 6.59 7.17 -9.45
N ASP A 62 7.17 6.17 -8.79
CA ASP A 62 8.60 6.10 -8.54
C ASP A 62 9.38 6.10 -9.87
N LYS A 63 8.97 5.25 -10.82
CA LYS A 63 9.55 5.21 -12.16
C LYS A 63 9.51 6.55 -12.89
N ARG A 64 8.45 7.35 -12.71
CA ARG A 64 8.27 8.65 -13.39
C ARG A 64 8.99 9.81 -12.72
N TYR A 65 9.24 9.73 -11.42
CA TYR A 65 9.61 10.90 -10.62
C TYR A 65 10.79 10.69 -9.67
N HIS A 66 11.36 9.50 -9.58
CA HIS A 66 12.56 9.27 -8.79
C HIS A 66 13.78 9.95 -9.42
N GLU A 67 14.14 9.54 -10.64
CA GLU A 67 15.30 10.07 -11.35
C GLU A 67 15.07 11.53 -11.81
N GLY A 68 16.01 12.41 -11.46
CA GLY A 68 15.99 13.82 -11.86
C GLY A 68 15.03 14.72 -11.07
N LYS A 69 14.11 14.16 -10.28
CA LYS A 69 13.15 14.95 -9.48
C LYS A 69 13.19 14.67 -7.98
N GLN A 70 13.94 13.66 -7.51
CA GLN A 70 14.09 13.37 -6.06
C GLN A 70 12.73 13.19 -5.34
N ILE A 71 11.79 12.53 -6.02
CA ILE A 71 10.50 12.13 -5.44
C ILE A 71 10.52 10.62 -5.27
N TYR A 72 10.48 10.17 -4.02
CA TYR A 72 10.60 8.76 -3.65
C TYR A 72 9.20 8.23 -3.32
N ALA A 73 8.69 7.31 -4.15
CA ALA A 73 7.39 6.70 -3.94
C ALA A 73 7.55 5.26 -3.45
N ASN A 74 6.98 4.96 -2.28
CA ASN A 74 7.06 3.64 -1.67
C ASN A 74 5.69 3.13 -1.24
N SER A 75 5.53 1.82 -1.35
CA SER A 75 4.33 1.13 -0.87
C SER A 75 4.74 0.23 0.26
N LEU A 76 3.86 0.11 1.26
CA LEU A 76 4.15 -0.67 2.45
C LEU A 76 2.96 -1.49 2.88
N ARG A 77 3.19 -2.43 3.79
CA ARG A 77 2.16 -3.21 4.45
C ARG A 77 2.42 -3.17 5.96
N PRO A 78 1.51 -2.60 6.76
CA PRO A 78 1.74 -2.38 8.19
C PRO A 78 1.52 -3.65 9.04
N GLY A 79 1.54 -4.85 8.42
CA GLY A 79 1.09 -6.08 9.08
C GLY A 79 -0.45 -6.16 9.21
N VAL A 80 -0.90 -7.04 10.10
CA VAL A 80 -2.32 -7.13 10.46
C VAL A 80 -2.52 -6.26 11.69
N VAL A 81 -3.18 -5.12 11.56
CA VAL A 81 -3.26 -4.11 12.63
C VAL A 81 -4.63 -4.15 13.30
N ASP A 82 -4.67 -4.24 14.63
CA ASP A 82 -5.90 -4.31 15.42
C ASP A 82 -6.71 -3.01 15.32
N THR A 83 -7.53 -2.92 14.28
CA THR A 83 -8.33 -1.75 13.91
C THR A 83 -9.79 -2.13 13.74
N LYS A 84 -10.67 -1.12 13.77
CA LYS A 84 -12.10 -1.32 13.45
C LYS A 84 -12.32 -1.98 12.08
N LEU A 85 -11.43 -1.74 11.12
CA LEU A 85 -11.49 -2.36 9.80
C LEU A 85 -11.47 -3.90 9.90
N ILE A 86 -10.61 -4.46 10.76
CA ILE A 86 -10.57 -5.91 11.01
C ILE A 86 -11.80 -6.37 11.78
N LYS A 87 -12.18 -5.62 12.82
CA LYS A 87 -13.31 -5.98 13.70
C LYS A 87 -14.66 -5.95 13.00
N GLU A 88 -14.87 -5.03 12.05
CA GLU A 88 -16.18 -4.79 11.44
C GLU A 88 -16.31 -5.43 10.04
N ARG A 89 -15.25 -5.42 9.23
CA ARG A 89 -15.32 -5.89 7.83
C ARG A 89 -14.77 -7.28 7.61
N TYR A 90 -14.12 -7.84 8.62
CA TYR A 90 -13.32 -9.04 8.49
C TYR A 90 -13.58 -10.05 9.62
N ILE A 91 -14.81 -10.05 10.16
CA ILE A 91 -15.32 -10.97 11.19
C ILE A 91 -15.15 -12.46 10.79
N SER A 92 -15.02 -12.74 9.49
CA SER A 92 -14.82 -14.08 8.93
C SER A 92 -13.39 -14.33 8.43
N LEU A 93 -12.40 -13.51 8.80
CA LEU A 93 -11.01 -13.84 8.48
C LEU A 93 -10.57 -15.08 9.26
N PRO A 94 -9.73 -15.94 8.64
CA PRO A 94 -9.10 -17.05 9.33
C PRO A 94 -8.40 -16.58 10.62
N GLU A 95 -8.47 -17.38 11.69
CA GLU A 95 -7.91 -17.08 13.02
C GLU A 95 -6.41 -16.71 12.98
N GLU A 96 -5.67 -17.21 11.98
CA GLU A 96 -4.29 -16.83 11.67
C GLU A 96 -4.09 -15.30 11.47
N PHE A 97 -5.08 -14.59 10.91
CA PHE A 97 -5.02 -13.14 10.73
C PHE A 97 -5.26 -12.40 12.04
N VAL A 98 -6.15 -12.90 12.88
CA VAL A 98 -6.53 -12.22 14.13
C VAL A 98 -5.48 -12.46 15.21
N SER A 99 -4.97 -13.67 15.34
CA SER A 99 -3.94 -14.04 16.34
C SER A 99 -2.58 -13.41 16.09
N SER A 100 -2.32 -12.94 14.86
CA SER A 100 -1.09 -12.23 14.48
C SER A 100 -1.25 -10.70 14.48
N SER A 101 -2.35 -10.17 15.04
CA SER A 101 -2.60 -8.74 15.01
C SER A 101 -1.64 -7.96 15.91
N ILE A 102 -1.13 -6.83 15.41
CA ILE A 102 -0.28 -5.88 16.14
C ILE A 102 -1.06 -4.63 16.52
N THR A 103 -0.49 -3.81 17.42
CA THR A 103 -1.13 -2.55 17.83
C THR A 103 -1.11 -1.51 16.71
N PRO A 104 -2.01 -0.51 16.73
CA PRO A 104 -1.93 0.64 15.82
C PRO A 104 -0.59 1.37 15.85
N ASP A 105 0.04 1.47 17.03
CA ASP A 105 1.34 2.12 17.19
C ASP A 105 2.44 1.31 16.49
N ASP A 106 2.45 -0.02 16.66
CA ASP A 106 3.38 -0.90 15.94
C ASP A 106 3.15 -0.85 14.42
N GLY A 107 1.89 -0.85 13.99
CA GLY A 107 1.52 -0.72 12.58
C GLY A 107 1.92 0.60 11.94
N ALA A 108 2.09 1.66 12.74
CA ALA A 108 2.55 2.96 12.25
C ALA A 108 4.05 2.99 11.97
N ILE A 109 4.85 2.10 12.60
CA ILE A 109 6.33 2.11 12.51
C ILE A 109 6.80 2.05 11.06
N THR A 110 6.27 1.14 10.24
CA THR A 110 6.68 1.02 8.83
C THR A 110 6.32 2.29 8.04
N THR A 111 5.17 2.90 8.34
CA THR A 111 4.75 4.16 7.69
C THR A 111 5.67 5.31 8.06
N LEU A 112 6.03 5.41 9.34
CA LEU A 112 6.99 6.39 9.82
C LEU A 112 8.35 6.16 9.18
N TYR A 113 8.85 4.92 9.15
CA TYR A 113 10.11 4.58 8.50
C TYR A 113 10.13 5.00 7.02
N CYS A 114 9.11 4.64 6.24
CA CYS A 114 9.01 5.06 4.84
C CYS A 114 8.89 6.59 4.66
N SER A 115 8.35 7.29 5.67
CA SER A 115 8.13 8.73 5.62
C SER A 115 9.32 9.53 6.11
N THR A 116 10.14 9.01 7.04
CA THR A 116 11.15 9.79 7.78
C THR A 116 12.57 9.25 7.66
N SER A 117 12.78 7.96 7.38
CA SER A 117 14.14 7.38 7.32
C SER A 117 14.97 7.96 6.17
N PRO A 118 16.22 8.42 6.43
CA PRO A 118 17.18 8.78 5.38
C PRO A 118 17.48 7.63 4.41
N GLU A 119 17.36 6.37 4.86
CA GLU A 119 17.62 5.18 4.05
C GLU A 119 16.71 5.08 2.82
N ILE A 120 15.54 5.72 2.85
CA ILE A 120 14.62 5.82 1.71
C ILE A 120 15.24 6.58 0.55
N GLU A 121 16.04 7.61 0.84
CA GLU A 121 16.75 8.40 -0.17
C GLU A 121 18.02 7.70 -0.66
N GLU A 122 18.65 6.91 0.22
CA GLU A 122 19.97 6.31 -0.03
C GLU A 122 19.92 4.98 -0.80
N LYS A 123 18.92 4.11 -0.57
CA LYS A 123 18.99 2.72 -1.07
C LYS A 123 17.68 2.04 -1.50
N LEU A 124 16.53 2.72 -1.53
CA LEU A 124 15.25 2.00 -1.49
C LEU A 124 14.09 2.66 -2.25
N SER A 125 14.28 3.10 -3.49
CA SER A 125 13.13 3.34 -4.36
C SER A 125 12.51 2.00 -4.79
N ASN A 126 11.17 1.95 -4.86
CA ASN A 126 10.41 0.82 -5.42
C ASN A 126 10.41 -0.52 -4.62
N LYS A 127 10.63 -0.49 -3.29
CA LYS A 127 10.45 -1.70 -2.45
C LYS A 127 9.07 -1.73 -1.78
N ILE A 128 8.51 -2.93 -1.66
CA ILE A 128 7.34 -3.17 -0.80
C ILE A 128 7.87 -3.45 0.60
N PHE A 129 7.63 -2.51 1.51
CA PHE A 129 7.97 -2.64 2.93
C PHE A 129 6.90 -3.42 3.70
#